data_AF-A0A915D3Q1-F1
#
_entry.id   AF-A0A915D3Q1-F1
#
_cell.length_a   1.000
_cell.length_b   1.000
_cell.length_c   1.000
_cell.angle_alpha   90.00
_cell.angle_beta   90.00
_cell.angle_gamma   90.00
#
_symmetry.space_group_name_H-M   'P 1'
#
loop_
_entity.id
_entity.type
_entity.pdbx_description
1 polymer ?
#
loop_
_entity_poly.entity_id
_entity_poly.type
_entity_poly.pdbx_seq_one_letter_code
_entity_poly.pdbx_strand_id
1 'polypeptide(L)'
;MSLKLGDLFPDFKAETSDGYLNSFHEWVGSSWAILFSHPADFTPVCTTELGRAVQLYTEFKKRNVKLIALSCDTTDSHRGWIPDILHLIISRVHKMGGVCDRPDKKLKLSILYPATTGRNFDEILRVVDSLQLTALKKVATPVDWKASQECMVVPTLSTQEATQLFGDTIRQLEVPSDKNYLRFTQLKE
;
A
#
# COMPACT_ATOMS: atom_id res chain seq x y z
N MET A 1 11.00 -19.88 -5.60
CA MET A 1 10.33 -20.01 -4.29
C MET A 1 9.35 -18.85 -4.17
N SER A 2 8.07 -19.07 -3.91
CA SER A 2 7.08 -17.99 -3.79
C SER A 2 7.11 -17.40 -2.38
N LEU A 3 7.06 -16.06 -2.28
CA LEU A 3 6.95 -15.35 -1.00
C LEU A 3 5.54 -15.51 -0.42
N LYS A 4 5.45 -15.77 0.88
CA LYS A 4 4.20 -15.80 1.63
C LYS A 4 4.03 -14.53 2.46
N LEU A 5 2.80 -14.24 2.86
CA LEU A 5 2.51 -13.13 3.76
C LEU A 5 3.25 -13.31 5.09
N GLY A 6 3.91 -12.25 5.56
CA GLY A 6 4.71 -12.26 6.78
C GLY A 6 6.17 -12.71 6.59
N ASP A 7 6.54 -13.25 5.42
CA ASP A 7 7.93 -13.56 5.12
C ASP A 7 8.75 -12.27 5.04
N LEU A 8 10.02 -12.36 5.45
CA LEU A 8 10.98 -11.29 5.21
C LEU A 8 11.17 -11.13 3.70
N PHE A 9 10.98 -9.91 3.19
CA PHE A 9 11.19 -9.67 1.77
C PHE A 9 12.68 -9.81 1.43
N PRO A 10 13.07 -10.37 0.26
CA PRO A 10 14.47 -10.56 -0.07
C PRO A 10 15.24 -9.24 -0.06
N ASP A 11 16.42 -9.23 0.57
CA ASP A 11 17.35 -8.12 0.41
C ASP A 11 18.19 -8.36 -0.85
N PHE A 12 17.97 -7.55 -1.88
CA PHE A 12 18.60 -7.72 -3.17
C PHE A 12 19.41 -6.49 -3.57
N LYS A 13 20.33 -6.71 -4.52
CA LYS A 13 21.07 -5.66 -5.21
C LYS A 13 20.60 -5.58 -6.64
N ALA A 14 20.47 -4.38 -7.19
CA ALA A 14 19.99 -4.20 -8.55
C ALA A 14 20.53 -2.89 -9.14
N GLU A 15 20.74 -2.88 -10.46
CA GLU A 15 20.90 -1.63 -11.19
C GLU A 15 19.52 -1.00 -11.38
N THR A 16 19.40 0.32 -11.18
CA THR A 16 18.15 1.06 -11.33
C THR A 16 18.33 2.28 -12.22
N SER A 17 17.23 2.92 -12.61
CA SER A 17 17.27 4.19 -13.34
C SER A 17 17.94 5.32 -12.55
N ASP A 18 17.95 5.24 -11.22
CA ASP A 18 18.53 6.23 -10.29
C ASP A 18 19.87 5.75 -9.68
N GLY A 19 20.55 4.81 -10.34
CA GLY A 19 21.85 4.27 -9.91
C GLY A 19 21.77 2.88 -9.28
N TYR A 20 22.85 2.44 -8.66
CA TYR A 20 22.97 1.08 -8.14
C TYR A 20 22.38 0.95 -6.73
N LEU A 21 21.40 0.07 -6.58
CA LEU A 21 20.80 -0.31 -5.31
C LEU A 21 21.67 -1.38 -4.63
N ASN A 22 22.41 -0.99 -3.60
CA ASN A 22 23.29 -1.90 -2.85
C ASN A 22 22.57 -2.83 -1.87
N SER A 23 21.43 -2.39 -1.33
CA SER A 23 20.55 -3.15 -0.46
C SER A 23 19.14 -2.57 -0.60
N PHE A 24 18.18 -3.44 -0.91
CA PHE A 24 16.77 -3.06 -0.92
C PHE A 24 16.32 -2.66 0.49
N HIS A 25 16.77 -3.36 1.53
CA HIS A 25 16.37 -3.07 2.91
C HIS A 25 16.87 -1.70 3.38
N GLU A 26 18.11 -1.35 3.05
CA GLU A 26 18.67 -0.01 3.33
C GLU A 26 17.92 1.08 2.57
N TRP A 27 17.62 0.86 1.29
CA TRP A 27 16.83 1.80 0.49
C TRP A 27 15.43 1.99 1.07
N VAL A 28 14.76 0.92 1.51
CA VAL A 28 13.46 1.03 2.20
C VAL A 28 13.61 1.82 3.52
N GLY A 29 14.68 1.59 4.28
CA GLY A 29 15.00 2.36 5.49
C GLY A 29 13.89 2.24 6.55
N SER A 30 13.34 3.36 7.01
CA SER A 30 12.18 3.38 7.91
C SER A 30 10.86 3.72 7.20
N SER A 31 10.78 3.55 5.88
CA SER A 31 9.59 3.83 5.07
C SER A 31 8.90 2.56 4.61
N TRP A 32 7.59 2.63 4.39
CA TRP A 32 6.87 1.55 3.71
C TRP A 32 7.33 1.49 2.26
N ALA A 33 7.20 0.34 1.61
CA ALA A 33 7.61 0.19 0.21
C ALA A 33 6.56 -0.57 -0.59
N ILE A 34 6.30 -0.09 -1.80
CA ILE A 34 5.54 -0.80 -2.82
C ILE A 34 6.51 -1.10 -3.96
N LEU A 35 6.77 -2.39 -4.14
CA LEU A 35 7.42 -2.91 -5.34
C LEU A 35 6.32 -3.39 -6.28
N PHE A 36 6.26 -2.83 -7.48
CA PHE A 36 5.31 -3.23 -8.49
C PHE A 36 6.03 -3.54 -9.79
N SER A 37 5.73 -4.71 -10.36
CA SER A 37 6.31 -5.10 -11.63
C SER A 37 5.43 -4.69 -12.81
N HIS A 38 6.04 -4.54 -13.98
CA HIS A 38 5.35 -4.40 -15.26
C HIS A 38 6.01 -5.31 -16.32
N PRO A 39 5.27 -5.82 -17.32
CA PRO A 39 5.81 -6.78 -18.28
C PRO A 39 6.98 -6.27 -19.13
N ALA A 40 6.87 -5.04 -19.65
CA ALA A 40 7.87 -4.44 -20.53
C ALA A 40 7.70 -2.91 -20.61
N ASP A 41 8.80 -2.20 -20.81
CA ASP A 41 8.82 -0.80 -21.20
C ASP A 41 8.13 -0.57 -22.55
N PHE A 42 7.76 0.68 -22.86
CA PHE A 42 7.11 1.06 -24.12
C PHE A 42 5.79 0.33 -24.42
N THR A 43 5.06 -0.10 -23.38
CA THR A 43 3.74 -0.73 -23.51
C THR A 43 2.63 0.15 -22.94
N PRO A 44 1.45 0.21 -23.59
CA PRO A 44 0.45 1.25 -23.31
C PRO A 44 -0.12 1.19 -21.89
N VAL A 45 -0.50 -0.02 -21.42
CA VAL A 45 -1.04 -0.19 -20.06
C VAL A 45 0.00 0.23 -19.03
N CYS A 46 1.23 -0.23 -19.16
CA CYS A 46 2.32 0.09 -18.23
C CYS A 46 2.61 1.60 -18.21
N THR A 47 2.57 2.29 -19.36
CA THR A 47 2.76 3.76 -19.42
C THR A 47 1.65 4.47 -18.64
N THR A 48 0.39 4.04 -18.78
CA THR A 48 -0.73 4.63 -18.02
C THR A 48 -0.61 4.37 -16.52
N GLU A 49 -0.15 3.19 -16.12
CA GLU A 49 0.01 2.82 -14.71
C GLU A 49 1.14 3.61 -14.03
N LEU A 50 2.31 3.71 -14.67
CA LEU A 50 3.42 4.50 -14.12
C LEU A 50 3.09 5.99 -14.15
N GLY A 51 2.35 6.47 -15.15
CA GLY A 51 1.83 7.84 -15.18
C GLY A 51 0.90 8.13 -13.98
N ARG A 52 -0.01 7.20 -13.66
CA ARG A 52 -0.87 7.30 -12.47
C ARG A 52 -0.06 7.24 -11.17
N ALA A 53 0.96 6.39 -11.10
CA ALA A 53 1.86 6.30 -9.95
C ALA A 53 2.58 7.64 -9.69
N VAL A 54 3.04 8.32 -10.75
CA VAL A 54 3.68 9.64 -10.63
C VAL A 54 2.68 10.71 -10.19
N GLN A 55 1.47 10.72 -10.74
CA GLN A 55 0.41 11.65 -10.29
C GLN A 55 0.07 11.49 -8.80
N LEU A 56 0.08 10.25 -8.31
CA LEU A 56 -0.21 9.92 -6.91
C LEU A 56 1.03 9.89 -6.01
N TYR A 57 2.22 10.18 -6.55
CA TYR A 57 3.48 10.12 -5.80
C TYR A 57 3.41 10.92 -4.49
N THR A 58 2.78 12.09 -4.54
CA THR A 58 2.57 12.96 -3.38
C THR A 58 1.74 12.26 -2.29
N GLU A 59 0.70 11.51 -2.66
CA GLU A 59 -0.17 10.79 -1.71
C GLU A 59 0.54 9.61 -1.04
N PHE A 60 1.38 8.88 -1.80
CA PHE A 60 2.25 7.84 -1.25
C PHE A 60 3.31 8.44 -0.32
N LYS A 61 3.92 9.55 -0.73
CA LYS A 61 4.93 10.25 0.07
C LYS A 61 4.37 10.71 1.40
N LYS A 62 3.15 11.29 1.44
CA LYS A 62 2.46 11.69 2.69
C LYS A 62 2.31 10.53 3.68
N ARG A 63 2.14 9.31 3.17
CA ARG A 63 2.01 8.07 3.96
C ARG A 63 3.36 7.41 4.29
N ASN A 64 4.48 8.08 4.01
CA ASN A 64 5.83 7.51 4.09
C ASN A 64 5.99 6.18 3.33
N VAL A 65 5.44 6.13 2.11
CA VAL A 65 5.59 5.00 1.19
C VAL A 65 6.56 5.36 0.07
N LYS A 66 7.57 4.53 -0.14
CA LYS A 66 8.46 4.56 -1.29
C LYS A 66 7.93 3.64 -2.39
N LEU A 67 8.00 4.11 -3.62
CA LEU A 67 7.60 3.36 -4.80
C LEU A 67 8.84 2.89 -5.57
N ILE A 68 8.83 1.64 -6.04
CA ILE A 68 9.82 1.12 -6.98
C ILE A 68 9.13 0.26 -8.04
N ALA A 69 9.42 0.54 -9.31
CA ALA A 69 8.94 -0.22 -10.46
C ALA A 69 10.00 -1.25 -10.88
N LEU A 70 9.58 -2.37 -11.46
CA LEU A 70 10.48 -3.43 -11.94
C LEU A 70 9.96 -4.03 -13.25
N SER A 71 10.78 -4.08 -14.29
CA SER A 71 10.61 -4.98 -15.42
C SER A 71 11.91 -5.73 -15.71
N CYS A 72 11.89 -6.58 -16.73
CA CYS A 72 13.08 -7.31 -17.18
C CYS A 72 13.89 -6.52 -18.25
N ASP A 73 13.54 -5.26 -18.51
CA ASP A 73 14.26 -4.40 -19.46
C ASP A 73 15.54 -3.82 -18.84
N THR A 74 16.38 -3.20 -19.67
CA THR A 74 17.63 -2.59 -19.23
C THR A 74 17.40 -1.22 -18.58
N THR A 75 18.36 -0.77 -17.75
CA THR A 75 18.31 0.57 -17.14
C THR A 75 18.31 1.68 -18.19
N ASP A 76 18.95 1.47 -19.35
CA ASP A 76 18.91 2.41 -20.47
C ASP A 76 17.54 2.47 -21.14
N SER A 77 16.85 1.32 -21.27
CA SER A 77 15.45 1.27 -21.73
C SER A 77 14.55 2.10 -20.81
N HIS A 78 14.68 1.91 -19.48
CA HIS A 78 13.91 2.66 -18.51
C HIS A 78 14.15 4.17 -18.65
N ARG A 79 15.41 4.60 -18.78
CA ARG A 79 15.76 6.02 -18.98
C ARG A 79 15.17 6.59 -20.27
N GLY A 80 15.12 5.80 -21.34
CA GLY A 80 14.50 6.18 -22.61
C GLY A 80 12.97 6.27 -22.54
N TRP A 81 12.33 5.47 -21.69
CA TRP A 81 10.87 5.41 -21.57
C TRP A 81 10.28 6.42 -20.56
N ILE A 82 11.04 6.83 -19.54
CA ILE A 82 10.62 7.83 -18.54
C ILE A 82 10.04 9.11 -19.19
N PRO A 83 10.65 9.71 -20.23
CA PRO A 83 10.09 10.87 -20.92
C PRO A 83 8.65 10.65 -21.45
N ASP A 84 8.32 9.46 -21.96
CA ASP A 84 6.98 9.14 -22.48
C ASP A 84 5.93 9.12 -21.35
N ILE A 85 6.31 8.53 -20.21
CA ILE A 85 5.48 8.52 -19.00
C ILE A 85 5.26 9.95 -18.51
N LEU A 86 6.31 10.77 -18.48
CA LEU A 86 6.23 12.16 -18.07
C LEU A 86 5.41 12.99 -19.05
N HIS A 87 5.49 12.72 -20.35
CA HIS A 87 4.69 13.40 -21.36
C HIS A 87 3.19 13.19 -21.13
N LEU A 88 2.78 11.99 -20.75
CA LEU A 88 1.38 11.67 -20.42
C LEU A 88 0.81 12.53 -19.28
N ILE A 89 1.64 12.96 -18.32
CA ILE A 89 1.17 13.60 -17.07
C ILE A 89 1.26 15.12 -17.03
N ILE A 90 1.93 15.78 -17.99
CA ILE A 90 2.25 17.23 -17.97
C ILE A 90 1.03 18.15 -17.75
N SER A 91 -0.19 17.62 -17.83
CA SER A 91 -1.40 18.39 -17.57
C SER A 91 -1.79 18.60 -16.08
N ARG A 92 -1.29 17.86 -15.06
CA ARG A 92 -1.89 17.94 -13.69
C ARG A 92 -1.04 17.50 -12.47
N VAL A 93 -0.09 18.31 -11.97
CA VAL A 93 0.54 17.99 -10.65
C VAL A 93 0.70 19.19 -9.72
N HIS A 94 0.20 19.06 -8.48
CA HIS A 94 0.48 19.93 -7.32
C HIS A 94 1.11 19.09 -6.18
N LYS A 95 2.03 19.70 -5.41
CA LYS A 95 2.84 19.08 -4.33
C LYS A 95 2.25 19.33 -2.93
N MET A 96 2.48 18.43 -1.94
CA MET A 96 2.78 18.68 -0.50
C MET A 96 2.98 17.37 0.31
N GLY A 97 3.83 17.36 1.35
CA GLY A 97 4.38 16.16 2.05
C GLY A 97 3.81 15.79 3.42
N GLY A 98 4.33 14.69 4.00
CA GLY A 98 4.04 14.14 5.34
C GLY A 98 4.88 12.89 5.64
N VAL A 99 5.03 12.50 6.93
CA VAL A 99 5.87 11.39 7.45
C VAL A 99 5.01 10.48 8.35
N CYS A 100 5.19 9.15 8.27
CA CYS A 100 4.51 8.16 9.13
C CYS A 100 5.39 6.90 9.37
N ASP A 101 5.09 6.11 10.39
CA ASP A 101 5.97 5.23 11.18
C ASP A 101 6.72 4.03 10.50
N ARG A 102 7.70 3.46 11.22
CA ARG A 102 8.78 2.53 10.83
C ARG A 102 8.31 1.08 10.49
N PRO A 103 8.60 0.53 9.30
CA PRO A 103 8.20 -0.83 8.90
C PRO A 103 9.27 -1.92 9.02
N ASP A 104 8.78 -3.16 9.14
CA ASP A 104 9.49 -4.39 9.52
C ASP A 104 9.98 -5.26 8.34
N LYS A 105 10.03 -4.71 7.12
CA LYS A 105 10.56 -5.36 5.88
C LYS A 105 9.85 -6.65 5.46
N LYS A 106 8.75 -7.01 6.10
CA LYS A 106 7.96 -8.20 5.79
C LYS A 106 6.93 -7.92 4.71
N LEU A 107 6.65 -8.92 3.87
CA LEU A 107 5.57 -8.83 2.89
C LEU A 107 4.22 -8.74 3.61
N LYS A 108 3.46 -7.66 3.37
CA LYS A 108 2.16 -7.42 4.00
C LYS A 108 0.97 -7.76 3.11
N LEU A 109 1.11 -7.56 1.80
CA LEU A 109 0.07 -7.78 0.81
C LEU A 109 0.72 -7.97 -0.55
N SER A 110 0.18 -8.86 -1.37
CA SER A 110 0.54 -9.01 -2.78
C SER A 110 -0.72 -9.09 -3.64
N ILE A 111 -0.67 -8.46 -4.80
CA ILE A 111 -1.75 -8.48 -5.79
C ILE A 111 -1.13 -8.88 -7.12
N LEU A 112 -1.72 -9.85 -7.81
CA LEU A 112 -1.25 -10.31 -9.13
C LEU A 112 -2.30 -9.99 -10.18
N TYR A 113 -1.96 -9.10 -11.11
CA TYR A 113 -2.80 -8.73 -12.26
C TYR A 113 -2.13 -9.26 -13.54
N PRO A 114 -2.90 -9.78 -14.52
CA PRO A 114 -2.35 -10.09 -15.83
C PRO A 114 -2.06 -8.80 -16.61
N ALA A 115 -1.16 -8.86 -17.59
CA ALA A 115 -0.80 -7.72 -18.44
C ALA A 115 -2.00 -7.05 -19.16
N THR A 116 -3.09 -7.80 -19.33
CA THR A 116 -4.33 -7.34 -19.96
C THR A 116 -5.22 -6.51 -19.05
N THR A 117 -4.93 -6.43 -17.74
CA THR A 117 -5.75 -5.74 -16.75
C THR A 117 -4.93 -4.70 -16.02
N GLY A 118 -5.19 -3.41 -16.29
CA GLY A 118 -4.55 -2.32 -15.56
C GLY A 118 -4.95 -2.30 -14.08
N ARG A 119 -4.01 -1.93 -13.21
CA ARG A 119 -4.20 -1.85 -11.76
C ARG A 119 -4.99 -0.63 -11.34
N ASN A 120 -5.75 -0.77 -10.27
CA ASN A 120 -6.43 0.35 -9.61
C ASN A 120 -5.54 0.95 -8.51
N PHE A 121 -4.93 2.12 -8.78
CA PHE A 121 -4.08 2.79 -7.79
C PHE A 121 -4.84 3.42 -6.62
N ASP A 122 -6.14 3.72 -6.79
CA ASP A 122 -6.96 4.20 -5.67
C ASP A 122 -7.18 3.05 -4.67
N GLU A 123 -7.31 1.82 -5.16
CA GLU A 123 -7.33 0.62 -4.32
C GLU A 123 -5.99 0.40 -3.63
N ILE A 124 -4.87 0.63 -4.33
CA ILE A 124 -3.53 0.55 -3.72
C ILE A 124 -3.39 1.56 -2.57
N LEU A 125 -3.83 2.80 -2.74
CA LEU A 125 -3.84 3.79 -1.65
C LEU A 125 -4.75 3.37 -0.50
N ARG A 126 -5.96 2.85 -0.81
CA ARG A 126 -6.93 2.40 0.19
C ARG A 126 -6.38 1.26 1.05
N VAL A 127 -5.68 0.29 0.45
CA VAL A 127 -5.08 -0.81 1.23
C VAL A 127 -3.85 -0.36 2.01
N VAL A 128 -3.10 0.65 1.54
CA VAL A 128 -2.03 1.27 2.35
C VAL A 128 -2.62 1.89 3.61
N ASP A 129 -3.71 2.66 3.48
CA ASP A 129 -4.40 3.27 4.62
C ASP A 129 -4.89 2.21 5.62
N SER A 130 -5.49 1.12 5.12
CA SER A 130 -5.90 -0.02 5.94
C SER A 130 -4.73 -0.69 6.66
N LEU A 131 -3.62 -0.98 5.96
CA LEU A 131 -2.46 -1.66 6.54
C LEU A 131 -1.79 -0.81 7.62
N GLN A 132 -1.66 0.49 7.40
CA GLN A 132 -1.09 1.40 8.38
C GLN A 132 -2.01 1.55 9.59
N LEU A 133 -3.31 1.67 9.37
CA LEU A 133 -4.29 1.76 10.44
C LEU A 133 -4.28 0.51 11.34
N THR A 134 -4.34 -0.67 10.72
CA THR A 134 -4.41 -1.96 11.43
C THR A 134 -3.09 -2.36 12.07
N ALA A 135 -1.96 -1.78 11.65
CA ALA A 135 -0.68 -1.90 12.35
C ALA A 135 -0.67 -1.10 13.67
N LEU A 136 -1.35 0.04 13.71
CA LEU A 136 -1.35 0.96 14.86
C LEU A 136 -2.51 0.71 15.84
N LYS A 137 -3.66 0.29 15.33
CA LYS A 137 -4.90 0.14 16.09
C LYS A 137 -5.37 -1.31 16.03
N LYS A 138 -5.96 -1.81 17.13
CA LYS A 138 -6.50 -3.17 17.24
C LYS A 138 -7.88 -3.27 16.56
N VAL A 139 -7.92 -2.93 15.28
CA VAL A 139 -9.11 -2.98 14.42
C VAL A 139 -8.81 -3.72 13.13
N ALA A 140 -9.85 -4.03 12.36
CA ALA A 140 -9.77 -4.50 10.98
C ALA A 140 -10.71 -3.66 10.11
N THR A 141 -10.34 -3.40 8.85
CA THR A 141 -11.21 -2.64 7.92
C THR A 141 -12.20 -3.60 7.23
N PRO A 142 -13.52 -3.33 7.26
CA PRO A 142 -14.53 -4.17 6.59
C PRO A 142 -14.42 -4.13 5.05
N VAL A 143 -15.26 -4.91 4.38
CA VAL A 143 -15.41 -4.88 2.91
C VAL A 143 -15.76 -3.46 2.44
N ASP A 144 -15.19 -3.06 1.30
CA ASP A 144 -15.37 -1.73 0.68
C ASP A 144 -15.03 -0.52 1.58
N TRP A 145 -14.31 -0.75 2.68
CA TRP A 145 -13.95 0.29 3.63
C TRP A 145 -13.16 1.42 2.97
N LYS A 146 -13.53 2.66 3.29
CA LYS A 146 -12.84 3.90 2.96
C LYS A 146 -12.38 4.60 4.23
N ALA A 147 -11.36 5.45 4.10
CA ALA A 147 -10.88 6.29 5.20
C ALA A 147 -12.05 7.03 5.87
N SER A 148 -11.98 7.12 7.21
CA SER A 148 -13.01 7.71 8.09
C SER A 148 -14.31 6.90 8.27
N GLN A 149 -14.46 5.73 7.63
CA GLN A 149 -15.58 4.82 7.92
C GLN A 149 -15.31 3.93 9.14
N GLU A 150 -16.38 3.39 9.73
CA GLU A 150 -16.31 2.44 10.84
C GLU A 150 -15.40 1.24 10.52
N CYS A 151 -14.63 0.84 11.53
CA CYS A 151 -13.81 -0.36 11.48
C CYS A 151 -14.47 -1.49 12.28
N MET A 152 -13.99 -2.71 12.08
CA MET A 152 -14.33 -3.87 12.88
C MET A 152 -13.37 -3.97 14.08
N VAL A 153 -13.90 -4.23 15.28
CA VAL A 153 -13.06 -4.60 16.43
C VAL A 153 -12.53 -6.03 16.18
N VAL A 154 -11.22 -6.24 16.32
CA VAL A 154 -10.64 -7.58 16.09
C VAL A 154 -11.25 -8.62 17.03
N PRO A 155 -11.51 -9.85 16.56
CA PRO A 155 -12.19 -10.87 17.36
C PRO A 155 -11.35 -11.37 18.54
N THR A 156 -10.04 -11.14 18.52
CA THR A 156 -9.11 -11.52 19.60
C THR A 156 -9.23 -10.65 20.84
N LEU A 157 -9.86 -9.47 20.75
CA LEU A 157 -10.11 -8.63 21.92
C LEU A 157 -11.36 -9.09 22.68
N SER A 158 -11.22 -9.27 23.98
CA SER A 158 -12.37 -9.46 24.88
C SER A 158 -13.27 -8.22 24.89
N THR A 159 -14.52 -8.36 25.33
CA THR A 159 -15.44 -7.22 25.46
C THR A 159 -14.89 -6.14 26.39
N GLN A 160 -14.24 -6.55 27.49
CA GLN A 160 -13.65 -5.62 28.47
C GLN A 160 -12.51 -4.79 27.86
N GLU A 161 -11.58 -5.43 27.16
CA GLU A 161 -10.48 -4.74 26.48
C GLU A 161 -10.98 -3.83 25.35
N ALA A 162 -11.97 -4.29 24.59
CA ALA A 162 -12.57 -3.49 23.54
C ALA A 162 -13.21 -2.22 24.13
N THR A 163 -13.99 -2.34 25.20
CA THR A 163 -14.58 -1.18 25.90
C THR A 163 -13.52 -0.24 26.48
N GLN A 164 -12.38 -0.75 26.94
CA GLN A 164 -11.27 0.11 27.38
C GLN A 164 -10.63 0.88 26.23
N LEU A 165 -10.48 0.27 25.05
CA LEU A 165 -9.81 0.89 23.90
C LEU A 165 -10.72 1.83 23.11
N PHE A 166 -11.98 1.47 22.94
CA PHE A 166 -12.92 2.15 22.04
C PHE A 166 -14.13 2.77 22.77
N GLY A 167 -14.38 2.39 24.02
CA GLY A 167 -15.42 2.99 24.85
C GLY A 167 -16.81 2.88 24.24
N ASP A 168 -17.46 4.03 24.17
CA ASP A 168 -18.83 4.25 23.72
C ASP A 168 -19.00 4.17 22.19
N THR A 169 -17.92 4.11 21.42
CA THR A 169 -18.02 4.03 19.95
C THR A 169 -18.29 2.61 19.44
N ILE A 170 -18.31 1.62 20.33
CA ILE A 170 -18.57 0.24 19.94
C ILE A 170 -20.06 0.06 19.64
N ARG A 171 -20.34 -0.37 18.41
CA ARG A 171 -21.65 -0.81 17.97
C ARG A 171 -21.61 -2.30 17.71
N GLN A 172 -22.21 -3.08 18.60
CA GLN A 172 -22.34 -4.53 18.45
C GLN A 172 -23.66 -4.87 17.75
N LEU A 173 -23.62 -5.76 16.75
CA LEU A 173 -24.81 -6.32 16.13
C LEU A 173 -25.11 -7.70 16.70
N GLU A 174 -26.34 -7.88 17.17
CA GLU A 174 -26.87 -9.20 17.50
C GLU A 174 -27.06 -10.01 16.23
N VAL A 175 -26.72 -11.29 16.31
CA VAL A 175 -26.82 -12.21 15.17
C VAL A 175 -27.43 -13.54 15.58
N PRO A 176 -28.05 -14.29 14.65
CA PRO A 176 -28.76 -15.54 14.98
C PRO A 176 -27.91 -16.65 15.62
N SER A 177 -26.58 -16.48 15.68
CA SER A 177 -25.67 -17.44 16.32
C SER A 177 -25.40 -17.13 17.80
N ASP A 178 -25.95 -16.04 18.33
CA ASP A 178 -25.71 -15.51 19.68
C ASP A 178 -24.23 -15.21 19.98
N LYS A 179 -23.38 -15.11 18.94
CA LYS A 179 -21.96 -14.80 19.05
C LYS A 179 -21.70 -13.30 18.94
N ASN A 180 -20.85 -12.79 19.82
CA ASN A 180 -20.53 -11.36 19.94
C ASN A 180 -19.30 -10.93 19.12
N TYR A 181 -19.24 -11.32 17.84
CA TYR A 181 -18.08 -11.03 16.98
C TYR A 181 -18.28 -9.85 16.02
N LEU A 182 -19.53 -9.52 15.68
CA LEU A 182 -19.86 -8.39 14.80
C LEU A 182 -19.89 -7.08 15.60
N ARG A 183 -18.70 -6.57 15.87
CA ARG A 183 -18.47 -5.32 16.62
C ARG A 183 -17.84 -4.28 15.70
N PHE A 184 -18.54 -3.18 15.50
CA PHE A 184 -18.08 -2.01 14.76
C PHE A 184 -17.56 -0.96 15.75
N THR A 185 -16.62 -0.12 15.32
CA THR A 185 -16.16 1.05 16.08
C THR A 185 -15.80 2.18 15.15
N GLN A 186 -16.27 3.39 15.49
CA GLN A 186 -15.78 4.62 14.88
C GLN A 186 -14.51 5.06 15.63
N LEU A 187 -13.42 5.23 14.89
CA LEU A 187 -12.18 5.76 15.46
C LEU A 187 -12.32 7.27 15.64
N LYS A 188 -12.04 7.76 16.86
CA LYS A 188 -11.91 9.20 17.14
C LYS A 188 -10.54 9.65 16.60
N GLU A 189 -10.52 10.77 15.87
CA GLU A 189 -9.30 11.41 15.36
C GLU A 189 -8.37 11.86 16.48
#